data_AF-A0A397CKK0-F1
#
_entry.id   AF-A0A397CKK0-F1
#
_cell.length_a   1.000
_cell.length_b   1.000
_cell.length_c   1.000
_cell.angle_alpha   90.00
_cell.angle_beta   90.00
_cell.angle_gamma   90.00
#
_symmetry.space_group_name_H-M   'P 1'
#
loop_
_entity.id
_entity.type
_entity.pdbx_description
1 polymer ?
#
loop_
_entity_poly.entity_id
_entity_poly.type
_entity_poly.pdbx_seq_one_letter_code
_entity_poly.pdbx_strand_id
1 'polypeptide(L)'
;KATKSFPADFMAKLKVLLNSHDALKKMTKNVMQFASFVKADAELRGQDAIELSMPFDQKAVLESNKLYLLKSLDLQDISVRVVFYNVDGHVAVEGGDAKKIEAAAPGKPTIYLYSIDL
;
A
#
# COMPACT_ATOMS: atom_id res chain seq x y z
N LYS A 1 -12.63 -25.95 -5.10
CA LYS A 1 -12.79 -24.55 -4.62
C LYS A 1 -11.57 -24.23 -3.78
N ALA A 2 -10.67 -23.37 -4.25
CA ALA A 2 -9.51 -22.95 -3.47
C ALA A 2 -10.02 -22.20 -2.22
N THR A 3 -9.82 -22.79 -1.05
CA THR A 3 -10.08 -22.12 0.21
C THR A 3 -9.09 -20.98 0.33
N LYS A 4 -9.58 -19.74 0.49
CA LYS A 4 -8.77 -18.55 0.81
C LYS A 4 -8.22 -18.63 2.24
N SER A 5 -7.67 -19.77 2.65
CA SER A 5 -7.24 -20.02 4.02
C SER A 5 -5.94 -20.79 4.01
N PHE A 6 -5.00 -20.36 4.82
CA PHE A 6 -3.74 -21.08 4.98
C PHE A 6 -3.94 -22.33 5.86
N PRO A 7 -3.08 -23.36 5.70
CA PRO A 7 -3.02 -24.46 6.65
C PRO A 7 -2.85 -23.99 8.09
N ALA A 8 -3.49 -24.68 9.04
CA ALA A 8 -3.42 -24.31 10.46
C ALA A 8 -1.98 -24.30 11.02
N ASP A 9 -1.07 -25.06 10.41
CA ASP A 9 0.33 -25.18 10.80
C ASP A 9 1.26 -24.18 10.07
N PHE A 10 0.73 -23.29 9.22
CA PHE A 10 1.52 -22.33 8.44
C PHE A 10 2.45 -21.48 9.33
N MET A 11 1.91 -20.87 10.39
CA MET A 11 2.69 -20.02 11.29
C MET A 11 3.76 -20.83 12.06
N ALA A 12 3.48 -22.09 12.39
CA ALA A 12 4.44 -22.97 13.04
C ALA A 12 5.59 -23.33 12.09
N LYS A 13 5.28 -23.68 10.84
CA LYS A 13 6.27 -23.97 9.79
C LYS A 13 7.13 -22.74 9.46
N LEU A 14 6.52 -21.56 9.38
CA LEU A 14 7.26 -20.31 9.16
C LEU A 14 8.26 -20.05 10.29
N LYS A 15 7.86 -20.23 11.54
CA LYS A 15 8.75 -20.07 12.70
C LYS A 15 9.94 -21.04 12.67
N VAL A 16 9.72 -22.30 12.28
CA VAL A 16 10.79 -23.29 12.13
C VAL A 16 11.78 -22.85 11.06
N LEU A 17 11.29 -22.40 9.90
CA LEU A 17 12.12 -21.93 8.79
C LEU A 17 12.94 -20.67 9.12
N LEU A 18 12.36 -19.73 9.88
CA LEU A 18 13.09 -18.54 10.33
C LEU A 18 14.20 -18.89 11.30
N ASN A 19 13.96 -19.84 12.20
CA ASN A 19 14.93 -20.28 13.20
C ASN A 19 16.04 -21.17 12.64
N SER A 20 15.86 -21.74 11.44
CA SER A 20 16.90 -22.51 10.75
C SER A 20 17.92 -21.65 10.00
N HIS A 21 17.72 -20.32 9.95
CA HIS A 21 18.60 -19.38 9.27
C HIS A 21 19.10 -18.32 10.25
N ASP A 22 20.41 -18.26 10.52
CA ASP A 22 20.98 -17.34 11.52
C ASP A 22 20.70 -15.86 11.23
N ALA A 23 20.63 -15.48 9.95
CA ALA A 23 20.28 -14.12 9.53
C ALA A 23 18.81 -13.76 9.84
N LEU A 24 17.89 -14.71 9.64
CA LEU A 24 16.44 -14.49 9.80
C LEU A 24 15.97 -14.71 11.25
N LYS A 25 16.70 -15.52 12.01
CA LYS A 25 16.41 -15.83 13.42
C LYS A 25 16.32 -14.58 14.29
N LYS A 26 17.17 -13.58 14.00
CA LYS A 26 17.13 -12.26 14.67
C LYS A 26 15.87 -11.45 14.32
N MET A 27 15.29 -11.70 13.15
CA MET A 27 14.12 -11.01 12.62
C MET A 27 12.80 -11.76 12.88
N THR A 28 12.86 -12.96 13.48
CA THR A 28 11.68 -13.85 13.66
C THR A 28 10.48 -13.13 14.24
N LYS A 29 10.65 -12.26 15.25
CA LYS A 29 9.55 -11.51 15.85
C LYS A 29 8.83 -10.62 14.83
N ASN A 30 9.59 -9.82 14.09
CA ASN A 30 9.06 -8.87 13.12
C ASN A 30 8.40 -9.60 11.94
N VAL A 31 9.05 -10.66 11.43
CA VAL A 31 8.51 -11.45 10.33
C VAL A 31 7.23 -12.16 10.74
N MET A 32 7.14 -12.70 11.96
CA MET A 32 5.92 -13.36 12.44
C MET A 32 4.75 -12.39 12.61
N GLN A 33 5.00 -11.17 13.09
CA GLN A 33 3.97 -10.12 13.15
C GLN A 33 3.50 -9.73 11.75
N PHE A 34 4.43 -9.46 10.83
CA PHE A 34 4.11 -9.14 9.44
C PHE A 34 3.33 -10.27 8.75
N ALA A 35 3.80 -11.51 8.87
CA ALA A 35 3.14 -12.67 8.27
C ALA A 35 1.74 -12.91 8.83
N SER A 36 1.49 -12.62 10.12
CA SER A 36 0.13 -12.71 10.68
C SER A 36 -0.83 -11.72 10.03
N PHE A 37 -0.35 -10.51 9.73
CA PHE A 37 -1.13 -9.47 9.07
C PHE A 37 -1.36 -9.81 7.59
N VAL A 38 -0.31 -10.20 6.86
CA VAL A 38 -0.40 -10.60 5.45
C VAL A 38 -1.27 -11.83 5.27
N LYS A 39 -1.19 -12.81 6.20
CA LYS A 39 -2.09 -13.98 6.22
C LYS A 39 -3.54 -13.52 6.28
N ALA A 40 -3.90 -12.64 7.23
CA ALA A 40 -5.26 -12.14 7.34
C ALA A 40 -5.72 -11.39 6.07
N ASP A 41 -4.87 -10.54 5.49
CA ASP A 41 -5.19 -9.82 4.25
C ASP A 41 -5.34 -10.76 3.05
N ALA A 42 -4.49 -11.78 2.93
CA ALA A 42 -4.55 -12.80 1.87
C ALA A 42 -5.75 -13.74 2.00
N GLU A 43 -6.23 -14.01 3.22
CA GLU A 43 -7.47 -14.77 3.41
C GLU A 43 -8.72 -13.97 2.97
N LEU A 44 -8.67 -12.65 3.06
CA LEU A 44 -9.74 -11.75 2.60
C LEU A 44 -9.66 -11.53 1.07
N ARG A 45 -8.52 -11.01 0.61
CA ARG A 45 -8.31 -10.52 -0.76
C ARG A 45 -7.74 -11.56 -1.72
N GLY A 46 -7.22 -12.67 -1.23
CA GLY A 46 -6.60 -13.70 -2.07
C GLY A 46 -5.18 -13.30 -2.50
N GLN A 47 -4.81 -13.67 -3.73
CA GLN A 47 -3.45 -13.52 -4.26
C GLN A 47 -3.00 -12.05 -4.33
N ASP A 48 -3.93 -11.12 -4.58
CA ASP A 48 -3.70 -9.68 -4.62
C ASP A 48 -3.10 -9.09 -3.33
N ALA A 49 -3.20 -9.78 -2.19
CA ALA A 49 -2.61 -9.33 -0.93
C ALA A 49 -1.10 -9.59 -0.83
N ILE A 50 -0.56 -10.47 -1.67
CA ILE A 50 0.84 -10.90 -1.67
C ILE A 50 1.60 -10.33 -2.89
N GLU A 51 0.87 -9.79 -3.85
CA GLU A 51 1.42 -9.17 -5.05
C GLU A 51 2.35 -8.00 -4.67
N LEU A 52 3.59 -8.01 -5.20
CA LEU A 52 4.60 -7.00 -4.91
C LEU A 52 4.39 -5.70 -5.72
N SER A 53 3.54 -5.75 -6.73
CA SER A 53 3.26 -4.64 -7.65
C SER A 53 1.83 -4.71 -8.11
N MET A 54 1.21 -3.58 -8.41
CA MET A 54 -0.13 -3.59 -9.00
C MET A 54 -0.07 -4.07 -10.46
N PRO A 55 -1.07 -4.82 -10.94
CA PRO A 55 -1.09 -5.34 -12.31
C PRO A 55 -1.38 -4.26 -13.38
N PHE A 56 -1.56 -3.01 -12.96
CA PHE A 56 -1.84 -1.87 -13.82
C PHE A 56 -1.16 -0.60 -13.27
N ASP A 57 -0.98 0.40 -14.14
CA ASP A 57 -0.48 1.71 -13.76
C ASP A 57 -1.56 2.49 -13.00
N GLN A 58 -1.44 2.51 -11.67
CA GLN A 58 -2.39 3.19 -10.80
C GLN A 58 -2.47 4.69 -11.08
N LYS A 59 -1.34 5.32 -11.41
CA LYS A 59 -1.28 6.76 -11.67
C LYS A 59 -1.99 7.08 -12.98
N ALA A 60 -1.76 6.30 -14.03
CA ALA A 60 -2.47 6.48 -15.30
C ALA A 60 -3.99 6.30 -15.16
N VAL A 61 -4.44 5.34 -14.34
CA VAL A 61 -5.86 5.16 -14.04
C VAL A 61 -6.44 6.40 -13.32
N LEU A 62 -5.73 6.96 -12.34
CA LEU A 62 -6.18 8.16 -11.64
C LEU A 62 -6.19 9.40 -12.52
N GLU A 63 -5.15 9.60 -13.35
CA GLU A 63 -5.07 10.72 -14.29
C GLU A 63 -6.19 10.67 -15.34
N SER A 64 -6.50 9.49 -15.89
CA SER A 64 -7.58 9.34 -16.87
C SER A 64 -8.98 9.63 -16.28
N ASN A 65 -9.16 9.47 -14.97
CA ASN A 65 -10.41 9.74 -14.27
C ASN A 65 -10.42 11.08 -13.52
N LYS A 66 -9.38 11.90 -13.67
CA LYS A 66 -9.20 13.14 -12.91
C LYS A 66 -10.37 14.11 -13.06
N LEU A 67 -10.89 14.30 -14.28
CA LEU A 67 -12.02 15.21 -14.52
C LEU A 67 -13.29 14.75 -13.80
N TYR A 68 -13.53 13.43 -13.76
CA TYR A 68 -14.63 12.85 -13.02
C TYR A 68 -14.47 13.11 -11.52
N LEU A 69 -13.30 12.82 -10.96
CA LEU A 69 -13.00 13.05 -9.54
C LEU A 69 -13.20 14.52 -9.15
N LEU A 70 -12.71 15.46 -9.96
CA LEU A 70 -12.89 16.89 -9.72
C LEU A 70 -14.36 17.31 -9.70
N LYS A 71 -15.17 16.80 -10.65
CA LYS A 71 -16.61 17.10 -10.71
C LYS A 71 -17.38 16.48 -9.56
N SER A 72 -17.10 15.21 -9.26
CA SER A 72 -17.82 14.46 -8.21
C SER A 72 -17.52 14.95 -6.81
N LEU A 73 -16.33 15.54 -6.59
CA LEU A 73 -15.91 16.10 -5.32
C LEU A 73 -16.08 17.63 -5.25
N ASP A 74 -16.67 18.24 -6.28
CA ASP A 74 -16.87 19.70 -6.40
C ASP A 74 -15.58 20.52 -6.20
N LEU A 75 -14.48 20.01 -6.73
CA LEU A 75 -13.13 20.59 -6.63
C LEU A 75 -12.80 21.49 -7.83
N GLN A 76 -13.80 22.02 -8.54
CA GLN A 76 -13.62 22.79 -9.78
C GLN A 76 -13.26 24.26 -9.57
N ASP A 77 -12.79 24.62 -8.37
CA ASP A 77 -12.29 25.97 -8.07
C ASP A 77 -10.92 26.19 -8.73
N ILE A 78 -10.69 27.40 -9.26
CA ILE A 78 -9.40 27.82 -9.86
C ILE A 78 -8.25 27.65 -8.84
N SER A 79 -8.56 27.71 -7.56
CA SER A 79 -7.63 27.61 -6.43
C SER A 79 -7.31 26.16 -6.03
N VAL A 80 -7.97 25.15 -6.63
CA VAL A 80 -7.82 23.75 -6.24
C VAL A 80 -7.11 22.95 -7.33
N ARG A 81 -5.95 22.36 -6.98
CA ARG A 81 -5.14 21.53 -7.88
C ARG A 81 -5.03 20.11 -7.34
N VAL A 82 -5.39 19.12 -8.17
CA VAL A 82 -5.18 17.70 -7.88
C VAL A 82 -3.96 17.18 -8.64
N VAL A 83 -3.02 16.54 -7.94
CA VAL A 83 -1.80 15.97 -8.51
C VAL A 83 -1.58 14.57 -7.96
N PHE A 84 -1.20 13.63 -8.82
CA PHE A 84 -0.90 12.25 -8.43
C PHE A 84 0.61 11.98 -8.48
N TYR A 85 1.15 11.42 -7.40
CA TYR A 85 2.58 11.12 -7.25
C TYR A 85 2.80 9.62 -7.05
N ASN A 86 3.89 9.11 -7.64
CA ASN A 86 4.49 7.83 -7.27
C ASN A 86 5.56 8.15 -6.22
N VAL A 87 5.51 7.47 -5.07
CA VAL A 87 6.28 7.81 -3.86
C VAL A 87 7.42 6.83 -3.58
N ASP A 88 7.74 6.00 -4.56
CA ASP A 88 8.82 5.03 -4.59
C ASP A 88 10.19 5.73 -4.58
N GLY A 89 10.59 6.13 -3.36
CA GLY A 89 11.95 6.52 -3.00
C GLY A 89 12.45 7.82 -3.60
N HIS A 90 12.01 8.96 -3.03
CA HIS A 90 12.60 10.32 -3.18
C HIS A 90 11.88 11.34 -4.09
N VAL A 91 10.60 11.18 -4.40
CA VAL A 91 9.84 12.31 -4.98
C VAL A 91 9.47 13.30 -3.87
N ALA A 92 10.00 14.52 -3.94
CA ALA A 92 9.56 15.62 -3.10
C ALA A 92 8.14 16.01 -3.52
N VAL A 93 7.19 15.67 -2.67
CA VAL A 93 5.79 16.00 -2.84
C VAL A 93 5.57 17.37 -2.21
N GLU A 94 5.30 18.38 -3.04
CA GLU A 94 5.08 19.76 -2.59
C GLU A 94 3.94 19.81 -1.56
N GLY A 95 4.19 20.49 -0.42
CA GLY A 95 3.27 20.55 0.72
C GLY A 95 2.91 19.19 1.34
N GLY A 96 3.68 18.15 1.02
CA GLY A 96 3.42 16.77 1.41
C GLY A 96 3.58 16.50 2.90
N ASP A 97 2.56 15.90 3.51
CA ASP A 97 2.68 15.35 4.87
C ASP A 97 3.58 14.10 4.84
N ALA A 98 4.75 14.17 5.48
CA ALA A 98 5.73 13.09 5.48
C ALA A 98 5.19 11.75 6.02
N LYS A 99 4.31 11.78 7.04
CA LYS A 99 3.72 10.56 7.61
C LYS A 99 2.74 9.93 6.63
N LYS A 100 1.98 10.74 5.90
CA LYS A 100 1.06 10.24 4.87
C LYS A 100 1.82 9.67 3.67
N ILE A 101 2.89 10.32 3.25
CA ILE A 101 3.76 9.84 2.17
C ILE A 101 4.37 8.48 2.53
N GLU A 102 4.88 8.33 3.76
CA GLU A 102 5.46 7.06 4.24
C GLU A 102 4.40 5.94 4.36
N ALA A 103 3.16 6.30 4.68
CA ALA A 103 2.05 5.34 4.82
C ALA A 103 1.42 4.91 3.49
N ALA A 104 1.74 5.58 2.37
CA ALA A 104 1.22 5.22 1.06
C ALA A 104 1.77 3.88 0.59
N ALA A 105 0.91 3.02 0.06
CA ALA A 105 1.29 1.72 -0.45
C ALA A 105 0.54 1.41 -1.76
N PRO A 106 1.07 0.50 -2.61
CA PRO A 106 0.35 0.01 -3.78
C PRO A 106 -1.05 -0.48 -3.40
N GLY A 107 -2.05 -0.06 -4.16
CA GLY A 107 -3.47 -0.33 -3.87
C GLY A 107 -4.08 0.44 -2.69
N LYS A 108 -3.30 1.19 -1.91
CA LYS A 108 -3.74 2.02 -0.77
C LYS A 108 -3.16 3.43 -0.87
N PRO A 109 -3.63 4.27 -1.81
CA PRO A 109 -3.16 5.65 -1.95
C PRO A 109 -3.57 6.49 -0.73
N THR A 110 -2.73 7.46 -0.36
CA THR A 110 -3.04 8.44 0.70
C THR A 110 -3.36 9.80 0.12
N ILE A 111 -4.30 10.52 0.74
CA ILE A 111 -4.71 11.86 0.33
C ILE A 111 -4.33 12.88 1.41
N TYR A 112 -3.76 14.00 0.98
CA TYR A 112 -3.46 15.14 1.85
C TYR A 112 -3.85 16.43 1.12
N LEU A 113 -4.32 17.42 1.89
CA LEU A 113 -4.75 18.73 1.40
C LEU A 113 -3.80 19.76 2.00
N TYR A 114 -3.34 20.69 1.18
CA TYR A 114 -2.46 21.77 1.60
C TYR A 114 -2.77 23.03 0.77
N SER A 115 -2.49 24.20 1.33
CA SER A 115 -2.52 25.47 0.61
C SER A 115 -1.19 25.70 -0.08
N ILE A 116 -1.24 26.30 -1.27
CA ILE A 116 -0.08 26.82 -1.97
C ILE A 116 -0.24 28.34 -1.88
N ASP A 117 0.71 29.04 -1.26
CA ASP A 117 0.72 30.51 -1.30
C ASP A 117 0.99 30.92 -2.74
N LEU A 118 0.08 31.72 -3.33
CA LEU A 118 0.18 32.26 -4.70
C LEU A 118 1.14 33.45 -4.77
#